data_AF-A0A2U2TXY7-F1
#
_entry.id   AF-A0A2U2TXY7-F1
#
_cell.length_a   1.000
_cell.length_b   1.000
_cell.length_c   1.000
_cell.angle_alpha   90.00
_cell.angle_beta   90.00
_cell.angle_gamma   90.00
#
_symmetry.space_group_name_H-M   'P 1'
#
loop_
_entity.id
_entity.type
_entity.pdbx_description
1 polymer ?
#
loop_
_entity_poly.entity_id
_entity_poly.type
_entity_poly.pdbx_seq_one_letter_code
_entity_poly.pdbx_strand_id
1 'polypeptide(L)'
;APATTNGIYNTLTTSELSGSGNFYLHTNVAGSRGDQLVVNNNATGNFKIFVQDTGVSPQSDDAMTLVKTGGGDTSFTLGNTGGFVDLGTYEYVLKSDGNSNWNLTNDVKPNPDPNPNPKPDPKPDPKPDPKPDPTPAPTPTPVPEKRITPSTAAVLNMAATLPLVFDAELNSIRERLNIMKASPHNNNVWG
;
A
#
# COMPACT_ATOMS: atom_id res chain seq x y z
N ALA A 1 1.37 21.08 -17.34
CA ALA A 1 2.17 20.09 -16.59
C ALA A 1 2.34 20.62 -15.17
N PRO A 2 2.08 19.82 -14.12
CA PRO A 2 2.40 20.28 -12.77
C PRO A 2 3.93 20.43 -12.67
N ALA A 3 4.36 21.54 -12.09
CA ALA A 3 5.77 21.91 -12.01
C ALA A 3 6.54 20.91 -11.14
N THR A 4 7.60 20.33 -11.69
CA THR A 4 8.64 19.65 -10.92
C THR A 4 9.45 20.72 -10.20
N THR A 5 9.09 21.04 -8.96
CA THR A 5 9.93 21.89 -8.11
C THR A 5 11.27 21.19 -7.94
N ASN A 6 12.33 21.77 -8.51
CA ASN A 6 13.70 21.29 -8.34
C ASN A 6 14.05 21.23 -6.85
N GLY A 7 13.92 20.05 -6.23
CA GLY A 7 14.66 19.49 -5.08
C GLY A 7 15.23 20.40 -3.98
N ILE A 8 14.64 21.56 -3.69
CA ILE A 8 15.00 22.40 -2.55
C ILE A 8 14.04 22.02 -1.42
N TYR A 9 14.61 21.39 -0.41
CA TYR A 9 13.93 21.06 0.84
C TYR A 9 14.39 22.06 1.90
N ASN A 10 13.47 22.43 2.78
CA ASN A 10 13.66 23.51 3.75
C ASN A 10 13.58 22.98 5.17
N THR A 11 14.33 23.62 6.06
CA THR A 11 14.22 23.39 7.50
C THR A 11 13.62 24.63 8.14
N LEU A 12 12.42 24.48 8.71
CA LEU A 12 11.82 25.48 9.58
C LEU A 12 12.30 25.25 11.01
N THR A 13 13.10 26.19 11.52
CA THR A 13 13.60 26.14 12.90
C THR A 13 12.92 27.20 13.75
N THR A 14 12.44 26.80 14.93
CA THR A 14 11.87 27.70 15.95
C THR A 14 12.46 27.39 17.32
N SER A 15 12.44 28.36 18.24
CA SER A 15 12.83 28.14 19.64
C SER A 15 11.78 27.32 20.37
N GLU A 16 10.51 27.69 20.27
CA GLU A 16 9.38 27.04 20.93
C GLU A 16 8.22 26.89 19.96
N LEU A 17 7.32 25.95 20.24
CA LEU A 17 6.09 25.74 19.48
C LEU A 17 4.95 25.42 20.43
N SER A 18 3.82 26.09 20.31
CA SER A 18 2.65 25.84 21.15
C SER A 18 1.34 25.94 20.38
N GLY A 19 0.30 25.26 20.87
CA GLY A 19 -1.06 25.36 20.35
C GLY A 19 -1.46 24.22 19.41
N SER A 20 -2.05 24.55 18.27
CA SER A 20 -2.46 23.57 17.27
C SER A 20 -2.37 24.13 15.86
N GLY A 21 -2.11 23.27 14.88
CA GLY A 21 -1.94 23.70 13.50
C GLY A 21 -1.52 22.59 12.55
N ASN A 22 -1.29 22.97 11.31
CA ASN A 22 -0.92 22.06 10.23
C ASN A 22 0.42 22.48 9.63
N PHE A 23 1.29 21.51 9.37
CA PHE A 23 2.50 21.68 8.57
C PHE A 23 2.39 20.85 7.30
N TYR A 24 2.85 21.42 6.19
CA TYR A 24 2.87 20.77 4.89
C TYR A 24 4.33 20.60 4.48
N LEU A 25 4.76 19.35 4.33
CA LEU A 25 6.15 18.99 4.07
C LEU A 25 6.24 18.26 2.73
N HIS A 26 7.16 18.70 1.88
CA HIS A 26 7.53 17.98 0.67
C HIS A 26 8.69 17.03 0.94
N THR A 27 8.64 15.84 0.36
CA THR A 27 9.65 14.81 0.57
C THR A 27 10.07 14.13 -0.73
N ASN A 28 11.28 13.59 -0.71
CA ASN A 28 11.77 12.53 -1.57
C ASN A 28 12.42 11.49 -0.66
N VAL A 29 11.60 10.57 -0.17
CA VAL A 29 12.07 9.51 0.74
C VAL A 29 13.04 8.57 0.05
N ALA A 30 12.87 8.30 -1.25
CA ALA A 30 13.83 7.48 -2.00
C ALA A 30 15.23 8.10 -2.07
N GLY A 31 15.33 9.42 -2.01
CA GLY A 31 16.59 10.15 -1.93
C GLY A 31 17.01 10.55 -0.51
N SER A 32 16.27 10.14 0.53
CA SER A 32 16.47 10.53 1.93
C SER A 32 16.52 12.05 2.15
N ARG A 33 15.67 12.80 1.43
CA ARG A 33 15.60 14.27 1.50
C ARG A 33 14.16 14.72 1.72
N GLY A 34 13.95 15.76 2.50
CA GLY A 34 12.62 16.27 2.80
C GLY A 34 12.66 17.56 3.60
N ASP A 35 11.54 18.28 3.59
CA ASP A 35 11.34 19.40 4.49
C ASP A 35 11.37 18.92 5.96
N GLN A 36 11.85 19.76 6.87
CA GLN A 36 11.93 19.45 8.29
C GLN A 36 11.41 20.58 9.17
N LEU A 37 10.79 20.20 10.29
CA LEU A 37 10.47 21.09 11.40
C LEU A 37 11.39 20.80 12.58
N VAL A 38 12.09 21.82 13.06
CA VAL A 38 12.99 21.72 14.22
C VAL A 38 12.54 22.72 15.28
N VAL A 39 12.21 22.22 16.47
CA VAL A 39 11.93 23.03 17.66
C VAL A 39 13.09 22.84 18.62
N ASN A 40 13.87 23.88 18.88
CA ASN A 40 15.11 23.76 19.66
C ASN A 40 14.85 23.48 21.15
N ASN A 41 13.78 24.05 21.70
CA ASN A 41 13.36 23.85 23.10
C ASN A 41 12.05 23.05 23.15
N ASN A 42 11.11 23.46 24.00
CA ASN A 42 9.86 22.74 24.20
C ASN A 42 8.84 23.00 23.08
N ALA A 43 8.18 21.92 22.67
CA ALA A 43 6.96 21.96 21.88
C ALA A 43 5.78 21.48 22.74
N THR A 44 4.63 22.12 22.63
CA THR A 44 3.40 21.73 23.34
C THR A 44 2.17 21.81 22.43
N GLY A 45 1.22 20.89 22.61
CA GLY A 45 -0.04 20.89 21.88
C GLY A 45 -0.13 19.87 20.75
N ASN A 46 -1.02 20.10 19.79
CA ASN A 46 -1.43 19.07 18.82
C ASN A 46 -1.37 19.57 17.38
N PHE A 47 -0.52 18.95 16.57
CA PHE A 47 -0.28 19.35 15.19
C PHE A 47 -0.52 18.20 14.21
N LYS A 48 -0.88 18.56 12.98
CA LYS A 48 -0.94 17.62 11.86
C LYS A 48 0.19 17.88 10.88
N ILE A 49 0.82 16.82 10.43
CA ILE A 49 1.81 16.83 9.36
C ILE A 49 1.15 16.28 8.10
N PHE A 50 1.13 17.06 7.04
CA PHE A 50 0.74 16.64 5.71
C PHE A 50 2.00 16.44 4.88
N VAL A 51 2.14 15.24 4.30
CA VAL A 51 3.31 14.88 3.49
C VAL A 51 2.90 14.76 2.03
N GLN A 52 3.68 15.40 1.15
CA GLN A 52 3.63 15.16 -0.29
C GLN A 52 4.99 14.64 -0.75
N ASP A 53 5.03 13.41 -1.22
CA ASP A 53 6.25 12.79 -1.72
C ASP A 53 6.30 12.77 -3.25
N THR A 54 7.51 12.65 -3.80
CA THR A 54 7.76 12.39 -5.22
C THR A 54 7.06 11.15 -5.80
N GLY A 55 6.71 10.17 -4.95
CA GLY A 55 6.11 8.90 -5.34
C GLY A 55 7.11 7.87 -5.85
N VAL A 56 8.42 8.16 -5.80
CA VAL A 56 9.48 7.19 -6.12
C VAL A 56 9.62 6.22 -4.94
N SER A 57 9.55 4.92 -5.20
CA SER A 57 9.69 3.91 -4.16
C SER A 57 11.07 3.96 -3.49
N PRO A 58 11.14 4.11 -2.16
CA PRO A 58 12.38 4.01 -1.42
C PRO A 58 13.06 2.65 -1.63
N GLN A 59 14.39 2.66 -1.70
CA GLN A 59 15.21 1.43 -1.85
C GLN A 59 15.67 0.86 -0.50
N SER A 60 15.49 1.63 0.58
CA SER A 60 15.82 1.25 1.96
C SER A 60 14.58 1.41 2.84
N ASP A 61 14.58 0.67 3.96
CA ASP A 61 13.56 0.77 5.02
C ASP A 61 13.91 1.82 6.08
N ASP A 62 14.94 2.63 5.84
CA ASP A 62 15.37 3.67 6.76
C ASP A 62 14.25 4.67 7.02
N ALA A 63 14.04 4.94 8.30
CA ALA A 63 13.08 5.93 8.76
C ALA A 63 13.57 7.34 8.44
N MET A 64 12.67 8.21 7.96
CA MET A 64 13.01 9.60 7.67
C MET A 64 12.43 10.55 8.71
N THR A 65 13.28 11.28 9.42
CA THR A 65 12.84 12.27 10.42
C THR A 65 12.29 13.53 9.76
N LEU A 66 11.03 13.85 10.09
CA LEU A 66 10.34 15.06 9.63
C LEU A 66 10.28 16.14 10.70
N VAL A 67 10.15 15.74 11.97
CA VAL A 67 10.03 16.67 13.08
C VAL A 67 11.02 16.30 14.17
N LYS A 68 11.72 17.30 14.69
CA LYS A 68 12.59 17.20 15.87
C LYS A 68 12.17 18.25 16.87
N THR A 69 12.06 17.90 18.13
CA THR A 69 11.80 18.84 19.22
C THR A 69 12.81 18.64 20.35
N GLY A 70 13.10 19.70 21.10
CA GLY A 70 13.96 19.64 22.29
C GLY A 70 13.27 18.98 23.49
N GLY A 71 11.97 18.70 23.38
CA GLY A 71 11.14 18.07 24.40
C GLY A 71 9.74 18.71 24.48
N GLY A 72 9.04 18.43 25.58
CA GLY A 72 7.70 18.96 25.84
C GLY A 72 6.57 17.97 25.53
N ASP A 73 5.34 18.41 25.80
CA ASP A 73 4.13 17.59 25.67
C ASP A 73 3.40 17.95 24.37
N THR A 74 3.94 17.49 23.25
CA THR A 74 3.40 17.72 21.92
C THR A 74 3.07 16.42 21.21
N SER A 75 2.04 16.45 20.36
CA SER A 75 1.66 15.36 19.49
C SER A 75 1.65 15.82 18.05
N PHE A 76 2.38 15.08 17.20
CA PHE A 76 2.29 15.20 15.75
C PHE A 76 1.63 13.96 15.18
N THR A 77 0.60 14.16 14.36
CA THR A 77 -0.12 13.09 13.67
C THR A 77 -0.09 13.32 12.17
N LEU A 78 -0.17 12.25 11.38
CA LEU A 78 -0.26 12.40 9.93
C LEU A 78 -1.68 12.87 9.56
N GLY A 79 -1.76 13.97 8.81
CA GLY A 79 -3.01 14.56 8.34
C GLY A 79 -3.52 13.99 7.02
N ASN A 80 -2.68 13.23 6.29
CA ASN A 80 -3.06 12.56 5.04
C ASN A 80 -4.25 11.61 5.23
N THR A 81 -5.05 11.45 4.18
CA THR A 81 -6.23 10.56 4.20
C THR A 81 -5.84 9.15 4.64
N GLY A 82 -6.57 8.60 5.60
CA GLY A 82 -6.29 7.26 6.16
C GLY A 82 -5.14 7.22 7.18
N GLY A 83 -4.46 8.33 7.44
CA GLY A 83 -3.35 8.40 8.41
C GLY A 83 -2.04 7.79 7.91
N PHE A 84 -1.93 7.55 6.59
CA PHE A 84 -0.71 7.10 5.92
C PHE A 84 -0.43 7.95 4.67
N VAL A 85 0.78 7.84 4.14
CA VAL A 85 1.20 8.45 2.88
C VAL A 85 1.72 7.38 1.92
N ASP A 86 1.35 7.51 0.66
CA ASP A 86 1.77 6.61 -0.41
C ASP A 86 3.16 7.03 -0.92
N LEU A 87 4.19 6.23 -0.64
CA LEU A 87 5.57 6.46 -1.08
C LEU A 87 5.97 5.40 -2.11
N GLY A 88 5.36 5.50 -3.29
CA GLY A 88 5.55 4.54 -4.37
C GLY A 88 4.88 3.19 -4.05
N THR A 89 5.68 2.16 -3.80
CA THR A 89 5.19 0.79 -3.58
C THR A 89 4.50 0.64 -2.23
N TYR A 90 4.97 1.33 -1.19
CA TYR A 90 4.55 1.09 0.20
C TYR A 90 3.87 2.30 0.84
N GLU A 91 2.98 2.01 1.78
CA GLU A 91 2.39 2.99 2.68
C GLU A 91 3.33 3.30 3.85
N TYR A 92 3.37 4.57 4.25
CA TYR A 92 4.16 5.03 5.39
C TYR A 92 3.30 5.81 6.40
N VAL A 93 3.67 5.71 7.68
CA VAL A 93 3.00 6.39 8.80
C VAL A 93 3.98 7.27 9.56
N LEU A 94 3.46 8.29 10.23
CA LEU A 94 4.24 9.12 11.14
C LEU A 94 4.26 8.49 12.54
N LYS A 95 5.45 8.23 13.08
CA LYS A 95 5.62 7.62 14.40
C LYS A 95 6.65 8.39 15.23
N SER A 96 6.34 8.59 16.51
CA SER A 96 7.34 9.10 17.46
C SER A 96 8.34 8.00 17.81
N ASP A 97 9.62 8.35 17.89
CA ASP A 97 10.68 7.44 18.36
C ASP A 97 10.84 7.41 19.89
N GLY A 98 10.03 8.17 20.62
CA GLY A 98 10.13 8.33 22.08
C GLY A 98 11.22 9.30 22.54
N ASN A 99 12.05 9.80 21.62
CA ASN A 99 13.14 10.73 21.86
C ASN A 99 12.88 12.10 21.22
N SER A 100 11.60 12.52 21.23
CA SER A 100 11.18 13.83 20.72
C SER A 100 11.39 14.03 19.21
N ASN A 101 11.51 12.94 18.44
CA ASN A 101 11.49 12.97 16.98
C ASN A 101 10.25 12.24 16.44
N TRP A 102 9.78 12.69 15.29
CA TRP A 102 8.74 12.03 14.51
C TRP A 102 9.29 11.64 13.15
N ASN A 103 9.25 10.35 12.90
CA ASN A 103 9.82 9.71 11.75
C ASN A 103 8.72 9.13 10.88
N LEU A 104 8.91 9.22 9.58
CA LEU A 104 8.12 8.53 8.59
C LEU A 104 8.66 7.09 8.47
N THR A 105 7.82 6.10 8.74
CA THR A 105 8.20 4.68 8.79
C THR A 105 7.20 3.82 8.02
N ASN A 106 7.65 2.66 7.55
CA ASN A 106 6.81 1.62 6.94
C ASN A 106 6.19 0.66 7.99
N ASP A 107 6.22 1.02 9.27
CA ASP A 107 5.62 0.27 10.38
C ASP A 107 4.12 0.56 10.49
N VAL A 108 3.42 0.26 9.40
CA VAL A 108 1.97 0.34 9.32
C VAL A 108 1.36 -0.77 10.18
N LYS A 109 0.36 -0.44 11.01
CA LYS A 109 -0.42 -1.47 11.70
C LYS A 109 -1.08 -2.40 10.67
N PRO A 110 -1.08 -3.72 10.90
CA PRO A 110 -1.81 -4.65 10.04
C PRO A 110 -3.26 -4.19 9.91
N ASN A 111 -3.78 -4.20 8.68
CA ASN A 111 -5.21 -4.01 8.48
C ASN A 111 -5.93 -5.15 9.23
N PRO A 112 -6.98 -4.89 10.03
CA PRO A 112 -7.83 -5.99 10.50
C PRO A 112 -8.25 -6.81 9.29
N ASP A 113 -7.97 -8.11 9.34
CA ASP A 113 -8.23 -9.06 8.27
C ASP A 113 -9.66 -8.84 7.75
N PRO A 114 -9.89 -8.65 6.44
CA PRO A 114 -11.23 -8.56 5.91
C PRO A 114 -12.02 -9.78 6.38
N ASN A 115 -13.07 -9.53 7.17
CA ASN A 115 -13.93 -10.56 7.74
C ASN A 115 -14.18 -11.66 6.70
N PRO A 116 -13.82 -12.93 6.97
CA PRO A 116 -13.98 -14.00 5.99
C PRO A 116 -15.43 -14.01 5.51
N ASN A 117 -15.62 -13.84 4.20
CA ASN A 117 -16.94 -13.94 3.58
C ASN A 117 -17.61 -15.23 4.10
N PRO A 118 -18.86 -15.19 4.61
CA PRO A 118 -19.50 -16.37 5.19
C PRO A 118 -19.43 -17.53 4.21
N LYS A 119 -18.72 -18.60 4.59
CA LYS A 119 -18.72 -19.84 3.82
C LYS A 119 -20.17 -20.33 3.74
N PRO A 120 -20.67 -20.73 2.56
CA PRO A 120 -22.00 -21.34 2.46
C PRO A 120 -22.15 -22.46 3.47
N ASP A 121 -23.27 -22.46 4.20
CA ASP A 121 -23.55 -23.44 5.26
C ASP A 121 -23.36 -24.87 4.73
N PRO A 122 -22.51 -25.70 5.37
CA PRO A 122 -22.43 -27.10 5.04
C PRO A 122 -23.79 -27.77 5.26
N LYS A 123 -24.27 -28.52 4.27
CA LYS A 123 -25.41 -29.41 4.44
C LYS A 123 -25.10 -30.38 5.61
N PRO A 124 -26.03 -30.64 6.54
CA PRO A 124 -25.75 -31.49 7.70
C PRO A 124 -25.30 -32.89 7.28
N ASP A 125 -24.06 -33.24 7.62
CA ASP A 125 -23.57 -34.62 7.56
C ASP A 125 -24.04 -35.40 8.81
N PRO A 126 -24.29 -36.71 8.69
CA PRO A 126 -24.58 -37.57 9.84
C PRO A 126 -23.42 -37.55 10.85
N LYS A 127 -23.74 -37.27 12.12
CA LYS A 127 -22.76 -37.14 13.22
C LYS A 127 -21.98 -38.45 13.45
N PRO A 128 -20.64 -38.47 13.24
CA PRO A 128 -19.78 -39.53 13.76
C PRO A 128 -19.44 -39.25 15.23
N ASP A 129 -19.15 -40.31 16.00
CA ASP A 129 -18.84 -40.24 17.44
C ASP A 129 -17.67 -39.28 17.76
N PRO A 130 -17.69 -38.57 18.90
CA PRO A 130 -16.66 -37.59 19.25
C PRO A 130 -15.30 -38.27 19.50
N LYS A 131 -14.31 -37.95 18.66
CA LYS A 131 -12.89 -38.15 18.98
C LYS A 131 -12.42 -36.99 19.89
N PRO A 132 -11.52 -37.22 20.86
CA PRO A 132 -10.93 -36.16 21.67
C PRO A 132 -10.30 -35.07 20.78
N ASP A 133 -10.63 -33.83 21.09
CA ASP A 133 -10.21 -32.64 20.35
C ASP A 133 -8.70 -32.40 20.57
N PRO A 134 -7.86 -32.36 19.52
CA PRO A 134 -6.47 -31.98 19.66
C PRO A 134 -6.37 -30.50 20.08
N THR A 135 -5.54 -30.23 21.07
CA THR A 135 -5.26 -28.88 21.55
C THR A 135 -4.85 -27.96 20.40
N PRO A 136 -5.48 -26.77 20.22
CA PRO A 136 -5.08 -25.82 19.19
C PRO A 136 -3.60 -25.43 19.35
N ALA A 137 -2.85 -25.52 18.26
CA ALA A 137 -1.48 -25.00 18.21
C ALA A 137 -1.51 -23.47 18.46
N PRO A 138 -0.48 -22.91 19.12
CA PRO A 138 -0.39 -21.46 19.31
C PRO A 138 -0.37 -20.75 17.95
N THR A 139 -1.28 -19.79 17.77
CA THR A 139 -1.30 -18.89 16.62
C THR A 139 0.03 -18.13 16.52
N PRO A 140 0.68 -18.07 15.34
CA PRO A 140 1.89 -17.27 15.16
C PRO A 140 1.57 -15.79 15.39
N THR A 141 2.46 -15.10 16.10
CA THR A 141 2.39 -13.65 16.30
C THR A 141 2.53 -12.95 14.93
N PRO A 142 1.65 -12.01 14.57
CA PRO A 142 1.78 -11.28 13.31
C PRO A 142 3.09 -10.49 13.27
N VAL A 143 3.90 -10.74 12.23
CA VAL A 143 5.07 -9.93 11.90
C VAL A 143 4.54 -8.60 11.32
N PRO A 144 5.17 -7.45 11.59
CA PRO A 144 4.84 -6.21 10.90
C PRO A 144 5.03 -6.40 9.38
N GLU A 145 3.91 -6.50 8.65
CA GLU A 145 3.92 -6.62 7.19
C GLU A 145 3.83 -5.22 6.57
N LYS A 146 4.72 -4.92 5.62
CA LYS A 146 4.65 -3.69 4.84
C LYS A 146 3.35 -3.70 4.02
N ARG A 147 2.56 -2.64 4.12
CA ARG A 147 1.36 -2.49 3.28
C ARG A 147 1.72 -1.80 1.97
N ILE A 148 1.22 -2.34 0.87
CA ILE A 148 1.36 -1.73 -0.45
C ILE A 148 0.36 -0.59 -0.64
N THR A 149 0.70 0.39 -1.47
CA THR A 149 -0.21 1.50 -1.77
C THR A 149 -1.42 1.05 -2.58
N PRO A 150 -2.56 1.78 -2.53
CA PRO A 150 -3.74 1.47 -3.33
C PRO A 150 -3.45 1.37 -4.84
N SER A 151 -2.55 2.21 -5.34
CA SER A 151 -2.11 2.21 -6.74
C SER A 151 -1.37 0.91 -7.09
N THR A 152 -0.46 0.45 -6.24
CA THR A 152 0.23 -0.84 -6.42
C THR A 152 -0.74 -2.00 -6.34
N ALA A 153 -1.68 -1.98 -5.39
CA ALA A 153 -2.70 -3.01 -5.27
C ALA A 153 -3.59 -3.11 -6.53
N ALA A 154 -3.98 -1.98 -7.10
CA ALA A 154 -4.79 -1.94 -8.33
C ALA A 154 -4.07 -2.60 -9.52
N VAL A 155 -2.77 -2.35 -9.68
CA VAL A 155 -1.96 -2.97 -10.75
C VAL A 155 -1.85 -4.48 -10.54
N LEU A 156 -1.61 -4.94 -9.31
CA LEU A 156 -1.57 -6.38 -9.00
C LEU A 156 -2.91 -7.06 -9.29
N ASN A 157 -4.03 -6.41 -8.95
CA ASN A 157 -5.36 -6.93 -9.26
C ASN A 157 -5.61 -7.03 -10.77
N MET A 158 -5.17 -6.05 -11.57
CA MET A 158 -5.27 -6.13 -13.03
C MET A 158 -4.40 -7.23 -13.65
N ALA A 159 -3.24 -7.54 -13.04
CA ALA A 159 -2.39 -8.64 -13.49
C ALA A 159 -2.97 -10.02 -13.10
N ALA A 160 -3.64 -10.11 -11.95
CA ALA A 160 -4.25 -11.34 -11.47
C ALA A 160 -5.62 -11.64 -12.12
N THR A 161 -6.28 -10.65 -12.72
CA THR A 161 -7.46 -10.89 -13.55
C THR A 161 -7.03 -11.56 -14.85
N LEU A 162 -7.18 -12.89 -14.93
CA LEU A 162 -7.09 -13.63 -16.18
C LEU A 162 -8.01 -12.96 -17.23
N PRO A 163 -7.52 -12.60 -18.43
CA PRO A 163 -8.40 -12.08 -19.47
C PRO A 163 -9.36 -13.20 -19.90
N LEU A 164 -10.63 -13.11 -19.48
CA LEU A 164 -11.72 -13.95 -19.98
C LEU A 164 -12.17 -13.51 -21.39
N VAL A 165 -11.22 -13.21 -22.27
CA VAL A 165 -11.47 -12.90 -23.68
C VAL A 165 -10.69 -13.90 -24.54
N PHE A 166 -11.04 -15.17 -24.45
CA PHE A 166 -10.50 -16.21 -25.34
C PHE A 166 -11.56 -17.12 -25.98
N ASP A 167 -12.87 -16.93 -25.70
CA ASP A 167 -13.90 -17.80 -26.28
C ASP A 167 -14.56 -17.24 -27.56
N ALA A 168 -14.59 -15.92 -27.76
CA ALA A 168 -15.18 -15.35 -28.98
C ALA A 168 -14.28 -15.53 -30.21
N GLU A 169 -12.95 -15.48 -30.06
CA GLU A 169 -12.02 -15.59 -31.19
C GLU A 169 -11.73 -17.04 -31.60
N LEU A 170 -11.80 -18.00 -30.67
CA LEU A 170 -11.60 -19.42 -30.97
C LEU A 170 -12.75 -20.04 -31.79
N ASN A 171 -13.97 -19.48 -31.70
CA ASN A 171 -15.08 -19.94 -32.52
C ASN A 171 -14.87 -19.59 -34.00
N SER A 172 -14.42 -18.37 -34.29
CA SER A 172 -14.12 -17.94 -35.67
C SER A 172 -12.98 -18.75 -36.32
N ILE A 173 -11.94 -19.08 -35.54
CA ILE A 173 -10.83 -19.93 -36.03
C ILE A 173 -11.29 -21.37 -36.25
N ARG A 174 -12.09 -21.94 -35.35
CA ARG A 174 -12.67 -23.30 -35.51
C ARG A 174 -13.61 -23.38 -36.70
N GLU A 175 -14.41 -22.35 -36.93
CA GLU A 175 -15.34 -22.28 -38.06
C GLU A 175 -14.58 -22.21 -39.39
N ARG A 176 -13.55 -21.36 -39.49
CA ARG A 176 -12.65 -21.29 -40.66
C ARG A 176 -11.90 -22.61 -40.92
N LEU A 177 -11.47 -23.31 -39.87
CA LEU A 177 -10.77 -24.60 -40.00
C LEU A 177 -11.70 -25.74 -40.43
N ASN A 178 -12.96 -25.74 -39.99
CA ASN A 178 -13.98 -26.69 -40.44
C ASN A 178 -14.37 -26.44 -41.91
N ILE A 179 -14.50 -25.19 -42.34
CA ILE A 179 -14.81 -24.84 -43.74
C ILE A 179 -13.66 -25.28 -44.68
N MET A 180 -12.39 -25.13 -44.25
CA MET A 180 -11.24 -25.61 -45.03
C MET A 180 -11.17 -27.15 -45.12
N LYS A 181 -11.57 -27.89 -44.07
CA LYS A 181 -11.59 -29.37 -44.10
C LYS A 181 -12.77 -29.95 -44.86
N ALA A 182 -13.87 -29.22 -44.98
CA ALA A 182 -15.07 -29.65 -45.69
C ALA A 182 -15.05 -29.38 -47.20
N SER A 183 -13.95 -28.84 -47.75
CA SER A 183 -13.77 -28.67 -49.20
C SER A 183 -13.00 -29.86 -49.78
N PRO A 184 -13.68 -30.91 -50.31
CA PRO A 184 -13.00 -31.93 -51.09
C PRO A 184 -12.45 -31.30 -52.38
N HIS A 185 -11.15 -31.45 -52.61
CA HIS A 185 -10.54 -31.16 -53.91
C HIS A 185 -11.15 -32.08 -54.97
N ASN A 186 -12.08 -31.54 -55.74
CA ASN A 186 -12.57 -32.10 -56.98
C ASN A 186 -11.55 -31.83 -58.10
N ASN A 187 -10.45 -32.57 -58.09
CA ASN A 187 -9.51 -32.63 -59.21
C ASN A 187 -9.98 -33.69 -60.23
N ASN A 188 -10.96 -33.35 -61.07
CA ASN A 188 -11.31 -34.11 -62.26
C ASN A 188 -11.19 -33.23 -63.51
N VAL A 189 -9.98 -33.16 -64.07
CA VAL A 189 -9.66 -32.73 -65.45
C VAL A 189 -8.48 -33.64 -65.85
N TRP A 190 -8.56 -34.49 -66.86
CA TRP A 190 -8.55 -34.17 -68.29
C TRP A 190 -9.31 -35.21 -69.13
N GLY A 191 -10.03 -34.72 -70.14
CA GLY A 191 -10.36 -35.42 -71.38
C GLY A 191 -9.47 -34.94 -72.51
#